data_AF-A0A4R6BWK4-F1
#
_entry.id   AF-A0A4R6BWK4-F1
#
_cell.length_a   1.000
_cell.length_b   1.000
_cell.length_c   1.000
_cell.angle_alpha   90.00
_cell.angle_beta   90.00
_cell.angle_gamma   90.00
#
_symmetry.space_group_name_H-M   'P 1'
#
loop_
_entity.id
_entity.type
_entity.pdbx_description
1 polymer ?
#
loop_
_entity_poly.entity_id
_entity_poly.type
_entity_poly.pdbx_seq_one_letter_code
_entity_poly.pdbx_strand_id
1 'polypeptide(L)'
;HLIRNAIKYVPSKDYKAFTASLKKVYGAPSIKSCLTAFESFKQQWSHYPGAVDVWVRHFSHVEQLFDYGSGIRKIMYTTNAVESIHSSYRKVTKKGAFPNENALLKLLFIRTKELEKKWSAGFIPNWSLVMNQLLLHEQIKDRVVKYME
;
A
#
# COMPACT_ATOMS: atom_id res chain seq x y z
N HIS A 1 3.96 2.61 -0.28
CA HIS A 1 5.24 3.35 -0.20
C HIS A 1 6.10 3.25 -1.45
N LEU A 2 6.36 2.06 -2.00
CA LEU A 2 7.23 1.88 -3.18
C LEU A 2 6.87 2.80 -4.37
N ILE A 3 5.59 2.81 -4.78
CA ILE A 3 5.08 3.72 -5.82
C ILE A 3 5.43 5.18 -5.49
N ARG A 4 5.25 5.61 -4.24
CA ARG A 4 5.50 7.00 -3.82
C ARG A 4 6.95 7.43 -3.85
N ASN A 5 7.87 6.51 -3.60
CA ASN A 5 9.29 6.81 -3.70
C ASN A 5 9.73 6.90 -5.16
N ALA A 6 9.22 6.03 -6.03
CA ALA A 6 9.55 6.03 -7.44
C ALA A 6 9.05 7.28 -8.19
N ILE A 7 7.82 7.72 -7.92
CA ILE A 7 7.23 8.89 -8.59
C ILE A 7 7.96 10.22 -8.30
N LYS A 8 8.83 10.29 -7.28
CA LYS A 8 9.64 11.50 -7.00
C LYS A 8 10.59 11.82 -8.16
N TYR A 9 10.94 10.83 -8.95
CA TYR A 9 11.83 10.94 -10.11
C TYR A 9 11.07 11.10 -11.43
N VAL A 10 9.74 11.14 -11.41
CA VAL A 10 8.89 11.16 -12.60
C VAL A 10 8.15 12.50 -12.69
N PRO A 11 8.29 13.26 -13.79
CA PRO A 11 7.54 14.50 -14.00
C PRO A 11 6.03 14.27 -13.99
N SER A 12 5.27 15.28 -13.53
CA SER A 12 3.81 15.20 -13.41
C SER A 12 3.09 14.81 -14.72
N LYS A 13 3.64 15.19 -15.88
CA LYS A 13 3.09 14.82 -17.21
C LYS A 13 3.02 13.31 -17.45
N ASP A 14 4.01 12.56 -16.96
CA ASP A 14 4.13 11.13 -17.22
C ASP A 14 3.62 10.28 -16.05
N TYR A 15 3.30 10.92 -14.93
CA TYR A 15 2.86 10.29 -13.69
C TYR A 15 1.73 9.27 -13.88
N LYS A 16 0.71 9.63 -14.67
CA LYS A 16 -0.46 8.76 -14.92
C LYS A 16 -0.07 7.52 -15.72
N ALA A 17 0.74 7.68 -16.76
CA ALA A 17 1.20 6.57 -17.59
C ALA A 17 2.16 5.64 -16.82
N PHE A 18 3.06 6.23 -16.02
CA PHE A 18 4.00 5.49 -15.18
C PHE A 18 3.27 4.62 -14.14
N THR A 19 2.35 5.23 -13.38
CA THR A 19 1.58 4.50 -12.36
C THR A 19 0.63 3.46 -12.96
N ALA A 20 0.06 3.71 -14.14
CA ALA A 20 -0.73 2.71 -14.87
C ALA A 20 0.13 1.50 -15.30
N SER A 21 1.37 1.73 -15.72
CA SER A 21 2.31 0.66 -16.07
C SER A 21 2.69 -0.17 -14.86
N LEU A 22 2.99 0.46 -13.72
CA LEU A 22 3.25 -0.23 -12.45
C LEU A 22 2.05 -1.08 -11.99
N LYS A 23 0.82 -0.59 -12.19
CA LYS A 23 -0.39 -1.36 -11.86
C LYS A 23 -0.48 -2.69 -12.60
N LYS A 24 0.07 -2.77 -13.82
CA LYS A 24 0.14 -4.04 -14.57
C LYS A 24 1.11 -5.03 -13.94
N VAL A 25 2.15 -4.54 -13.27
CA VAL A 25 3.16 -5.38 -12.59
C VAL A 25 2.55 -6.06 -11.36
N TYR A 26 2.20 -5.28 -10.32
CA TYR A 26 1.65 -5.85 -9.08
C TYR A 26 0.20 -6.36 -9.22
N GLY A 27 -0.50 -5.97 -10.29
CA GLY A 27 -1.84 -6.44 -10.62
C GLY A 27 -1.88 -7.69 -11.50
N ALA A 28 -0.71 -8.23 -11.90
CA ALA A 28 -0.63 -9.41 -12.74
C ALA A 28 -1.31 -10.64 -12.10
N PRO A 29 -1.82 -11.60 -12.89
CA PRO A 29 -2.50 -12.77 -12.35
C PRO A 29 -1.55 -13.76 -11.66
N SER A 30 -0.31 -13.88 -12.15
CA SER A 30 0.72 -14.81 -11.67
C SER A 30 2.08 -14.12 -11.51
N ILE A 31 2.98 -14.74 -10.74
CA ILE A 31 4.35 -14.25 -10.57
C ILE A 31 5.12 -14.20 -11.90
N LYS A 32 4.94 -15.20 -12.77
CA LYS A 32 5.55 -15.22 -14.10
C LYS A 32 5.08 -14.02 -14.94
N SER A 33 3.78 -13.74 -14.95
CA SER A 33 3.22 -12.57 -15.63
C SER A 33 3.70 -11.25 -15.01
N CYS A 34 3.89 -11.20 -13.68
CA CYS A 34 4.45 -10.06 -12.97
C CYS A 34 5.88 -9.76 -13.43
N LEU A 35 6.73 -10.78 -13.48
CA LEU A 35 8.12 -10.66 -13.93
C LEU A 35 8.19 -10.19 -15.39
N THR A 36 7.39 -10.77 -16.29
CA THR A 36 7.31 -10.30 -17.68
C THR A 36 6.86 -8.83 -17.76
N ALA A 37 5.81 -8.46 -17.02
CA ALA A 37 5.35 -7.08 -16.98
C ALA A 37 6.40 -6.13 -16.39
N PHE A 38 7.20 -6.60 -15.43
CA PHE A 38 8.27 -5.82 -14.84
C PHE A 38 9.43 -5.59 -15.81
N GLU A 39 9.81 -6.59 -16.60
CA GLU A 39 10.80 -6.41 -17.68
C GLU A 39 10.34 -5.37 -18.71
N SER A 40 9.08 -5.47 -19.18
CA SER A 40 8.51 -4.46 -20.08
C SER A 40 8.47 -3.08 -19.44
N PHE A 41 8.17 -3.00 -18.14
CA PHE A 41 8.19 -1.74 -17.39
C PHE A 41 9.60 -1.12 -17.35
N LYS A 42 10.63 -1.92 -17.05
CA LYS A 42 12.04 -1.44 -17.02
C LYS A 42 12.47 -0.88 -18.38
N GLN A 43 12.10 -1.56 -19.46
CA GLN A 43 12.41 -1.10 -20.82
C GLN A 43 11.67 0.20 -21.15
N GLN A 44 10.36 0.24 -20.92
CA GLN A 44 9.51 1.40 -21.22
C GLN A 44 9.95 2.67 -20.48
N TRP A 45 10.38 2.53 -19.22
CA TRP A 45 10.70 3.66 -18.33
C TRP A 45 12.20 3.81 -18.07
N SER A 46 13.05 3.24 -18.94
CA SER A 46 14.51 3.29 -18.86
C SER A 46 15.09 4.71 -18.82
N HIS A 47 14.38 5.68 -19.40
CA HIS A 47 14.71 7.11 -19.36
C HIS A 47 14.52 7.75 -17.97
N TYR A 48 13.88 7.06 -17.02
CA TYR A 48 13.80 7.44 -15.60
C TYR A 48 14.53 6.44 -14.71
N PRO A 49 15.88 6.36 -14.77
CA PRO A 49 16.66 5.31 -14.11
C PRO A 49 16.46 5.31 -12.58
N GLY A 50 16.33 6.48 -11.94
CA GLY A 50 16.07 6.56 -10.50
C GLY A 50 14.71 6.01 -10.09
N ALA A 51 13.68 6.18 -10.92
CA ALA A 51 12.35 5.62 -10.66
C ALA A 51 12.37 4.09 -10.79
N VAL A 52 13.05 3.58 -11.81
CA VAL A 52 13.20 2.14 -12.08
C VAL A 52 14.05 1.47 -11.00
N ASP A 53 15.18 2.06 -10.61
CA ASP A 53 16.09 1.53 -9.60
C ASP A 53 15.42 1.32 -8.23
N VAL A 54 14.56 2.25 -7.80
CA VAL A 54 13.75 2.08 -6.58
C VAL A 54 12.93 0.79 -6.63
N TRP A 55 12.37 0.45 -7.79
CA TRP A 55 11.61 -0.79 -7.95
C TRP A 55 12.50 -2.01 -8.01
N VAL A 56 13.61 -1.95 -8.76
CA VAL A 56 14.55 -3.06 -8.89
C VAL A 56 15.09 -3.49 -7.52
N ARG A 57 15.54 -2.54 -6.70
CA ARG A 57 16.10 -2.82 -5.36
C ARG A 57 15.11 -3.45 -4.38
N HIS A 58 13.83 -3.18 -4.55
CA HIS A 58 12.78 -3.60 -3.61
C HIS A 58 11.78 -4.57 -4.25
N PHE A 59 12.11 -5.14 -5.42
CA PHE A 59 11.17 -5.95 -6.18
C PHE A 59 10.78 -7.24 -5.45
N SER A 60 11.69 -7.80 -4.65
CA SER A 60 11.44 -8.99 -3.82
C SER A 60 10.21 -8.84 -2.91
N HIS A 61 9.93 -7.62 -2.41
CA HIS A 61 8.72 -7.36 -1.62
C HIS A 61 7.44 -7.38 -2.46
N VAL A 62 7.53 -7.09 -3.75
CA VAL A 62 6.41 -7.20 -4.69
C VAL A 62 6.17 -8.67 -5.03
N GLU A 63 7.22 -9.48 -5.15
CA GLU A 63 7.11 -10.92 -5.41
C GLU A 63 6.37 -11.64 -4.28
N GLN A 64 6.66 -11.30 -3.02
CA GLN A 64 5.96 -11.83 -1.83
C GLN A 64 4.44 -11.58 -1.83
N LEU A 65 3.94 -10.61 -2.61
CA LEU A 65 2.49 -10.42 -2.75
C LEU A 65 1.80 -11.59 -3.45
N PHE A 66 2.54 -12.38 -4.23
CA PHE A 66 2.03 -13.52 -4.98
C PHE A 66 1.94 -14.80 -4.15
N ASP A 67 2.49 -14.80 -2.93
CA ASP A 67 2.25 -15.84 -1.93
C ASP A 67 0.78 -15.82 -1.44
N TYR A 68 0.10 -14.69 -1.65
CA TYR A 68 -1.28 -14.49 -1.25
C TYR A 68 -2.27 -14.62 -2.42
N GLY A 69 -3.46 -15.13 -2.10
CA GLY A 69 -4.61 -15.14 -3.01
C GLY A 69 -4.95 -13.74 -3.53
N SER A 70 -5.55 -13.68 -4.72
CA SER A 70 -5.84 -12.41 -5.43
C SER A 70 -6.69 -11.43 -4.62
N GLY A 71 -7.59 -11.93 -3.75
CA GLY A 71 -8.41 -11.12 -2.87
C GLY A 71 -7.58 -10.40 -1.80
N ILE A 72 -6.74 -11.15 -1.08
CA ILE A 72 -5.81 -10.62 -0.08
C ILE A 72 -4.83 -9.65 -0.72
N ARG A 73 -4.21 -10.05 -1.84
CA ARG A 73 -3.26 -9.23 -2.59
C ARG A 73 -3.85 -7.88 -2.96
N LYS A 74 -5.12 -7.87 -3.41
CA LYS A 74 -5.83 -6.63 -3.75
C LYS A 74 -5.94 -5.67 -2.58
N ILE A 75 -6.22 -6.18 -1.37
CA ILE A 75 -6.25 -5.34 -0.18
C ILE A 75 -4.86 -4.79 0.12
N MET A 76 -3.81 -5.61 0.05
CA MET A 76 -2.44 -5.19 0.37
C MET A 76 -1.94 -4.03 -0.50
N TYR A 77 -2.13 -4.09 -1.82
CA TYR A 77 -1.68 -3.02 -2.71
C TYR A 77 -2.65 -1.83 -2.76
N THR A 78 -3.82 -1.88 -2.11
CA THR A 78 -4.69 -0.70 -2.04
C THR A 78 -4.03 0.36 -1.17
N THR A 79 -3.67 1.48 -1.80
CA THR A 79 -2.98 2.58 -1.12
C THR A 79 -3.88 3.34 -0.15
N ASN A 80 -5.20 3.20 -0.25
CA ASN A 80 -6.15 4.05 0.49
C ASN A 80 -6.08 3.87 2.01
N ALA A 81 -5.85 2.67 2.52
CA ALA A 81 -5.89 2.41 3.97
C ALA A 81 -4.80 3.22 4.70
N VAL A 82 -3.54 2.96 4.39
CA VAL A 82 -2.39 3.64 5.03
C VAL A 82 -2.34 5.12 4.67
N GLU A 83 -2.64 5.47 3.41
CA GLU A 83 -2.50 6.86 2.98
C GLU A 83 -3.59 7.80 3.48
N SER A 84 -4.78 7.26 3.78
CA SER A 84 -5.83 8.02 4.46
C SER A 84 -5.40 8.43 5.87
N ILE A 85 -4.71 7.54 6.61
CA ILE A 85 -4.15 7.83 7.94
C ILE A 85 -3.10 8.92 7.84
N HIS A 86 -2.11 8.75 6.96
CA HIS A 86 -1.05 9.75 6.79
C HIS A 86 -1.61 11.12 6.39
N SER A 87 -2.62 11.16 5.51
CA SER A 87 -3.29 12.41 5.14
C SER A 87 -4.00 13.05 6.34
N SER A 88 -4.69 12.25 7.14
CA SER A 88 -5.38 12.69 8.36
C SER A 88 -4.43 13.27 9.41
N TYR A 89 -3.26 12.64 9.59
CA TYR A 89 -2.22 13.11 10.51
C TYR A 89 -1.58 14.40 10.00
N ARG A 90 -1.17 14.48 8.73
CA ARG A 90 -0.63 15.71 8.15
C ARG A 90 -1.59 16.90 8.30
N LYS A 91 -2.91 16.66 8.23
CA LYS A 91 -3.91 17.73 8.41
C LYS A 91 -3.88 18.33 9.81
N VAL A 92 -3.67 17.53 10.86
CA VAL A 92 -3.64 18.04 12.25
C VAL A 92 -2.26 18.56 12.64
N THR A 93 -1.17 18.01 12.07
CA THR A 93 0.20 18.45 12.36
C THR A 93 0.65 19.66 11.56
N LYS A 94 -0.15 20.16 10.60
CA LYS A 94 0.15 21.38 9.82
C LYS A 94 0.22 22.66 10.67
N LYS A 95 -0.17 22.63 11.95
CA LYS A 95 -0.24 23.80 12.85
C LYS A 95 1.14 24.41 13.23
N GLY A 96 2.26 23.80 12.85
CA GLY A 96 3.60 24.33 13.14
C GLY A 96 4.27 23.61 14.31
N ALA A 97 5.02 24.35 15.12
CA ALA A 97 5.77 23.78 16.25
C ALA A 97 4.84 23.38 17.41
N PHE A 98 5.19 22.30 18.09
CA PHE A 98 4.51 21.83 19.30
C PHE A 98 5.33 22.19 20.54
N PRO A 99 4.69 22.53 21.67
CA PRO A 99 5.38 22.95 22.89
C PRO A 99 6.22 21.82 23.52
N ASN A 100 5.84 20.57 23.29
CA ASN A 100 6.59 19.37 23.69
C ASN A 100 6.05 18.15 22.93
N GLU A 101 6.75 17.03 23.05
CA GLU A 101 6.38 15.74 22.45
C GLU A 101 4.99 15.26 22.90
N ASN A 102 4.66 15.41 24.19
CA ASN A 102 3.37 14.97 24.73
C ASN A 102 2.18 15.70 24.09
N ALA A 103 2.31 16.98 23.73
CA ALA A 103 1.27 17.72 23.02
C ALA A 103 1.03 17.13 21.62
N LEU A 104 2.09 16.75 20.91
CA LEU A 104 1.98 16.07 19.60
C LEU A 104 1.35 14.69 19.75
N LEU A 105 1.80 13.88 20.70
CA LEU A 105 1.27 12.54 20.94
C LEU A 105 -0.21 12.57 21.31
N LYS A 106 -0.64 13.51 22.18
CA LYS A 106 -2.06 13.71 22.51
C LYS A 106 -2.89 14.07 21.28
N LEU A 107 -2.39 14.97 20.42
CA LEU A 107 -3.07 15.35 19.20
C LEU A 107 -3.23 14.17 18.24
N LEU A 108 -2.16 13.40 18.03
CA LEU A 108 -2.18 12.19 17.20
C LEU A 108 -3.15 11.16 17.78
N PHE A 109 -3.14 10.93 19.09
CA PHE A 109 -4.06 10.01 19.76
C PHE A 109 -5.54 10.40 19.55
N ILE A 110 -5.89 11.67 19.77
CA ILE A 110 -7.25 12.17 19.52
C ILE A 110 -7.64 11.92 18.06
N ARG A 111 -6.73 12.20 17.12
CA ARG A 111 -6.97 11.97 15.70
C ARG A 111 -7.13 10.49 15.35
N THR A 112 -6.40 9.59 16.00
CA THR A 112 -6.58 8.15 15.86
C THR A 112 -7.96 7.73 16.35
N LYS A 113 -8.42 8.24 17.50
CA LYS A 113 -9.77 7.96 18.01
C LYS A 113 -10.88 8.42 17.07
N GLU A 114 -10.72 9.57 16.41
CA GLU A 114 -11.66 10.01 15.37
C GLU A 114 -11.67 9.07 14.16
N LEU A 115 -10.51 8.58 13.74
CA LEU A 115 -10.39 7.63 12.63
C LEU A 115 -11.01 6.27 12.97
N GLU A 116 -10.78 5.76 14.18
CA GLU A 116 -11.39 4.51 14.67
C GLU A 116 -12.91 4.57 14.58
N LYS A 117 -13.53 5.66 15.05
CA LYS A 117 -14.99 5.89 14.94
C LYS A 117 -15.49 5.95 13.49
N LYS A 118 -14.65 6.39 12.55
CA LYS A 118 -15.01 6.42 11.13
C LYS A 118 -14.90 5.02 10.50
N TRP A 119 -13.91 4.24 10.90
CA TRP A 119 -13.69 2.89 10.38
C TRP A 119 -14.73 1.89 10.85
N SER A 120 -15.35 2.08 12.02
CA SER A 120 -16.43 1.21 12.49
C SER A 120 -17.66 1.20 11.55
N ALA A 121 -17.85 2.25 10.75
CA ALA A 121 -18.88 2.32 9.70
C ALA A 121 -18.36 1.93 8.30
N GLY A 122 -17.09 1.53 8.19
CA GLY A 122 -16.44 1.23 6.93
C GLY A 122 -16.87 -0.12 6.35
N PHE A 123 -17.04 -0.18 5.03
CA PHE A 123 -17.32 -1.41 4.31
C PHE A 123 -16.12 -1.81 3.44
N ILE A 124 -15.70 -3.07 3.55
CA ILE A 124 -14.69 -3.67 2.66
C ILE A 124 -15.41 -4.62 1.71
N PRO A 125 -15.42 -4.34 0.39
CA PRO A 125 -16.05 -5.22 -0.59
C PRO A 125 -15.44 -6.62 -0.57
N ASN A 126 -16.31 -7.64 -0.64
CA ASN A 126 -15.93 -9.05 -0.69
C ASN A 126 -15.07 -9.53 0.50
N TRP A 127 -15.22 -8.90 1.67
CA TRP A 127 -14.44 -9.25 2.85
C TRP A 127 -14.59 -10.73 3.24
N SER A 128 -15.79 -11.31 3.14
CA SER A 128 -16.02 -12.73 3.46
C SER A 128 -15.18 -13.68 2.62
N LEU A 129 -15.00 -13.38 1.32
CA LEU A 129 -14.14 -14.17 0.44
C LEU A 129 -12.67 -14.07 0.85
N VAL A 130 -12.23 -12.86 1.20
CA VAL A 130 -10.87 -12.62 1.68
C VAL A 130 -10.64 -13.33 3.02
N MET A 131 -11.62 -13.28 3.92
CA MET A 131 -11.56 -13.95 5.22
C MET A 131 -11.38 -15.46 5.06
N ASN A 132 -12.11 -16.09 4.14
CA ASN A 132 -11.93 -17.50 3.82
C ASN A 132 -10.49 -17.81 3.35
N GLN A 133 -9.92 -16.96 2.49
CA GLN A 133 -8.54 -17.12 2.04
C GLN A 133 -7.53 -16.94 3.19
N LEU A 134 -7.79 -16.01 4.11
CA LEU A 134 -6.92 -15.74 5.25
C LEU A 134 -6.91 -16.89 6.26
N LEU A 135 -8.07 -17.50 6.53
CA LEU A 135 -8.21 -18.62 7.46
C LEU A 135 -7.59 -19.93 6.93
N LEU A 136 -7.50 -20.07 5.60
CA LEU A 136 -6.81 -21.20 4.96
C LEU A 136 -5.28 -21.04 4.94
N HIS A 137 -4.78 -19.82 5.12
CA HIS A 137 -3.35 -19.52 5.02
C HIS A 137 -2.62 -19.89 6.32
N GLU A 138 -1.82 -20.96 6.30
CA GLU A 138 -1.19 -21.55 7.50
C GLU A 138 -0.42 -20.54 8.37
N GLN A 139 0.37 -19.65 7.76
CA GLN A 139 1.19 -18.68 8.51
C GLN A 139 0.40 -17.52 9.14
N ILE A 140 -0.83 -17.26 8.67
CA ILE A 140 -1.60 -16.06 9.03
C ILE A 140 -2.84 -16.42 9.86
N LYS A 141 -3.34 -17.65 9.72
CA LYS A 141 -4.54 -18.14 10.40
C LYS A 141 -4.58 -17.76 11.87
N ASP A 142 -3.53 -18.08 12.65
CA ASP A 142 -3.50 -17.83 14.10
C ASP A 142 -3.60 -16.33 14.43
N ARG A 143 -2.98 -15.48 13.60
CA ARG A 143 -3.07 -14.03 13.76
C ARG A 143 -4.47 -13.52 13.46
N VAL A 144 -5.13 -14.09 12.44
CA VAL A 144 -6.50 -13.70 12.07
C VAL A 144 -7.47 -14.08 13.17
N VAL A 145 -7.39 -15.32 13.67
CA VAL A 145 -8.26 -15.81 14.77
C VAL A 145 -8.16 -14.91 16.00
N LYS A 146 -6.95 -14.46 16.37
CA LYS A 146 -6.74 -13.52 17.49
C LYS A 146 -7.55 -12.22 17.38
N TYR A 147 -7.82 -11.75 16.17
CA TYR A 147 -8.53 -10.48 15.91
C TYR A 147 -9.97 -10.70 15.42
N MET A 148 -10.49 -11.93 15.48
CA MET A 148 -11.91 -12.23 15.22
C MET A 148 -12.78 -12.17 16.49
N GLU A 149 -12.16 -12.28 17.67
CA GLU A 149 -12.78 -12.04 18.99
C GLU A 149 -12.79 -10.55 19.34
#